data_AF-A0A2T4UTG9-F1
#
_entry.id   AF-A0A2T4UTG9-F1
#
_cell.length_a   1.000
_cell.length_b   1.000
_cell.length_c   1.000
_cell.angle_alpha   90.00
_cell.angle_beta   90.00
_cell.angle_gamma   90.00
#
_symmetry.space_group_name_H-M   'P 1'
#
loop_
_entity.id
_entity.type
_entity.pdbx_description
1 polymer ?
#
loop_
_entity_poly.entity_id
_entity_poly.type
_entity_poly.pdbx_seq_one_letter_code
_entity_poly.pdbx_strand_id
1 'polypeptide(L)' 'MPRPLHATTDSARRLGAHLRRARLERGLRQEDLARDADVGTATLRRIERGDQDNLSVFVVLRLLNQLDLPAATLDRIID' A
#
# COMPACT_ATOMS: atom_id res chain seq x y z
N MET A 1 -27.87 3.86 -12.74
CA MET A 1 -27.05 4.13 -11.53
C MET A 1 -25.63 3.65 -11.82
N PRO A 2 -24.58 4.48 -11.71
CA PRO A 2 -23.23 3.97 -11.82
C PRO A 2 -23.02 2.99 -10.66
N ARG A 3 -22.46 1.81 -10.96
CA ARG A 3 -22.06 0.85 -9.95
C ARG A 3 -21.12 1.58 -8.97
N PRO A 4 -21.40 1.65 -7.66
CA PRO A 4 -20.46 2.24 -6.73
C PRO A 4 -19.15 1.47 -6.83
N LEU A 5 -18.03 2.18 -6.84
CA LEU A 5 -16.69 1.62 -6.92
C LEU A 5 -16.32 0.83 -5.64
N HIS A 6 -17.20 -0.02 -5.11
CA HIS A 6 -16.94 -0.82 -3.90
C HIS A 6 -15.91 -1.94 -4.11
N ALA A 7 -15.45 -2.16 -5.36
CA ALA A 7 -14.30 -3.03 -5.66
C ALA A 7 -12.96 -2.44 -5.17
N THR A 8 -12.89 -1.15 -4.81
CA THR A 8 -11.65 -0.50 -4.35
C THR A 8 -11.27 -0.89 -2.93
N THR A 9 -12.24 -1.11 -2.03
CA THR A 9 -11.95 -1.34 -0.61
C THR A 9 -11.30 -2.69 -0.35
N ASP A 10 -11.67 -3.75 -1.08
CA ASP A 10 -11.02 -5.06 -0.94
C ASP A 10 -9.58 -5.03 -1.50
N SER A 11 -9.40 -4.45 -2.69
CA SER A 11 -8.09 -4.23 -3.30
C SER A 11 -7.17 -3.39 -2.40
N ALA A 12 -7.69 -2.32 -1.79
CA ALA A 12 -6.95 -1.48 -0.85
C ALA A 12 -6.53 -2.25 0.41
N ARG A 13 -7.39 -3.11 0.97
CA ARG A 13 -7.03 -3.98 2.10
C ARG A 13 -5.99 -5.01 1.74
N ARG A 14 -6.13 -5.68 0.58
CA ARG A 14 -5.15 -6.66 0.09
C ARG A 14 -3.79 -6.01 -0.15
N LEU A 15 -3.78 -4.83 -0.77
CA LEU A 15 -2.56 -4.04 -0.96
C LEU A 15 -1.93 -3.65 0.37
N GLY A 16 -2.71 -3.07 1.27
CA GLY A 16 -2.25 -2.64 2.59
C GLY A 16 -1.65 -3.79 3.40
N ALA A 17 -2.32 -4.93 3.43
CA ALA A 17 -1.84 -6.14 4.09
C ALA A 17 -0.53 -6.65 3.49
N HIS A 18 -0.41 -6.64 2.16
CA HIS A 18 0.80 -7.06 1.47
C HIS A 18 2.00 -6.15 1.79
N LEU A 19 1.81 -4.83 1.71
CA LEU A 19 2.84 -3.84 2.05
C LEU A 19 3.29 -3.97 3.52
N ARG A 20 2.33 -4.13 4.44
CA ARG A 20 2.61 -4.35 5.86
C ARG A 20 3.44 -5.61 6.08
N ARG A 21 3.09 -6.71 5.44
CA ARG A 21 3.82 -7.97 5.56
C ARG A 21 5.27 -7.81 5.08
N ALA A 22 5.45 -7.28 3.87
CA ALA A 22 6.77 -7.06 3.29
C ALA A 22 7.64 -6.10 4.12
N ARG A 23 7.05 -5.07 4.76
CA ARG A 23 7.74 -4.19 5.70
C ARG A 23 8.23 -4.94 6.93
N LEU A 24 7.36 -5.75 7.54
CA LEU A 24 7.69 -6.51 8.76
C LEU A 24 8.74 -7.60 8.49
N GLU A 25 8.68 -8.28 7.34
CA GLU A 25 9.70 -9.24 6.90
C GLU A 25 11.09 -8.63 6.77
N ARG A 26 11.17 -7.31 6.52
CA ARG A 26 12.42 -6.53 6.45
C ARG A 26 12.82 -5.89 7.78
N GLY A 27 12.06 -6.11 8.86
CA GLY A 27 12.35 -5.51 10.17
C GLY A 27 12.16 -3.99 10.24
N LEU A 28 11.48 -3.38 9.26
CA LEU A 28 11.31 -1.93 9.19
C LEU A 28 10.18 -1.46 10.10
N ARG A 29 10.39 -0.36 10.83
CA ARG A 29 9.29 0.33 11.52
C ARG A 29 8.46 1.10 10.51
N GLN A 30 7.22 1.40 10.87
CA GLN A 30 6.34 2.18 10.01
C GLN A 30 6.89 3.59 9.73
N GLU A 31 7.53 4.19 10.72
CA GLU A 31 8.18 5.51 10.59
C GLU A 31 9.34 5.50 9.60
N ASP A 32 10.07 4.39 9.48
CA ASP A 32 11.22 4.27 8.59
C ASP A 32 10.75 4.15 7.13
N LEU A 33 9.84 3.21 6.85
CA LEU A 33 9.26 3.08 5.50
C LEU A 33 8.55 4.36 5.06
N ALA A 34 7.83 5.03 5.96
CA ALA A 34 7.14 6.27 5.64
C ALA A 34 8.11 7.37 5.23
N ARG A 35 9.22 7.52 5.98
CA ARG A 35 10.29 8.48 5.69
C ARG A 35 10.93 8.19 4.33
N ASP A 36 11.31 6.93 4.08
CA ASP A 36 12.04 6.54 2.87
C ASP A 36 11.15 6.59 1.61
N ALA A 37 9.84 6.40 1.78
CA ALA A 37 8.85 6.56 0.71
C ALA A 37 8.30 7.99 0.58
N ASP A 38 8.77 8.93 1.40
CA ASP A 38 8.30 10.33 1.45
C ASP A 38 6.76 10.44 1.57
N VAL A 39 6.24 9.80 2.62
CA VAL A 39 4.84 9.87 3.04
C VAL A 39 4.73 10.06 4.55
N GLY A 40 3.60 10.61 5.02
CA GLY A 40 3.36 10.70 6.46
C GLY A 40 3.15 9.33 7.11
N THR A 41 3.68 9.11 8.31
CA THR A 41 3.48 7.85 9.07
C THR A 41 2.01 7.53 9.30
N ALA A 42 1.16 8.55 9.52
CA ALA A 42 -0.29 8.39 9.65
C ALA A 42 -0.93 7.92 8.32
N THR A 43 -0.44 8.42 7.19
CA THR A 43 -0.85 8.00 5.85
C THR A 43 -0.46 6.54 5.62
N LEU A 44 0.79 6.16 5.89
CA LEU A 44 1.22 4.77 5.78
C LEU A 44 0.39 3.84 6.68
N ARG A 45 0.00 4.30 7.88
CA ARG A 45 -0.89 3.55 8.77
C ARG A 45 -2.27 3.29 8.19
N ARG A 46 -2.86 4.27 7.51
CA ARG A 46 -4.14 4.09 6.81
C ARG A 46 -4.00 3.18 5.59
N ILE A 47 -2.92 3.34 4.82
CA ILE A 47 -2.60 2.48 3.68
C ILE A 47 -2.49 1.02 4.12
N GLU A 48 -1.69 0.71 5.14
CA GLU A 48 -1.51 -0.66 5.63
C GLU A 48 -2.77 -1.30 6.22
N ARG A 49 -3.76 -0.49 6.62
CA ARG A 49 -5.08 -0.96 7.06
C ARG A 49 -6.07 -1.13 5.92
N GLY A 50 -5.80 -0.56 4.75
CA GLY A 50 -6.75 -0.47 3.64
C GLY A 50 -7.82 0.61 3.81
N ASP A 51 -7.59 1.61 4.68
CA ASP A 51 -8.55 2.69 5.00
C ASP A 51 -8.41 3.91 4.05
N GLN A 52 -7.89 3.68 2.84
CA GLN A 52 -7.64 4.73 1.85
C GLN A 52 -8.00 4.23 0.43
N ASP A 53 -9.21 4.58 -0.01
CA ASP A 53 -9.72 4.18 -1.34
C ASP A 53 -9.05 4.95 -2.50
N ASN A 54 -8.66 6.21 -2.29
CA ASN A 54 -8.01 7.07 -3.30
C ASN A 54 -6.49 7.15 -3.06
N LEU A 55 -5.81 6.01 -3.17
CA LEU A 55 -4.35 5.97 -3.05
C LEU A 55 -3.68 6.33 -4.38
N SER A 56 -2.77 7.31 -4.34
CA SER A 56 -1.98 7.69 -5.52
C SER A 56 -1.07 6.55 -5.96
N VAL A 57 -1.09 6.21 -7.26
CA VAL A 57 -0.20 5.19 -7.84
C VAL A 57 1.28 5.49 -7.59
N PHE A 58 1.68 6.77 -7.55
CA PHE A 58 3.07 7.14 -7.24
C PHE A 58 3.46 6.83 -5.79
N VAL A 59 2.52 6.91 -4.85
CA VAL A 59 2.76 6.48 -3.45
C VAL A 59 2.95 4.97 -3.41
N VAL A 60 2.11 4.22 -4.12
CA VAL A 60 2.24 2.75 -4.19
C VAL A 60 3.59 2.35 -4.77
N LEU A 61 4.00 2.94 -5.90
CA LEU A 61 5.28 2.62 -6.54
C LEU A 61 6.48 2.96 -5.65
N ARG A 62 6.45 4.09 -4.92
CA ARG A 62 7.50 4.43 -3.94
C ARG A 62 7.59 3.39 -2.82
N LEU A 63 6.45 2.99 -2.26
CA LEU A 63 6.41 1.97 -1.20
C LEU A 63 6.91 0.62 -1.70
N LEU A 64 6.53 0.19 -2.91
CA LEU A 64 7.04 -1.03 -3.51
C LEU A 64 8.55 -0.97 -3.73
N ASN A 65 9.06 0.17 -4.23
CA ASN A 65 10.49 0.37 -4.44
C ASN A 65 11.29 0.28 -3.13
N GLN A 66 10.83 0.94 -2.05
CA GLN A 66 11.49 0.87 -0.74
C GLN A 66 11.41 -0.51 -0.09
N LEU A 67 10.48 -1.35 -0.56
CA LEU A 67 10.34 -2.73 -0.12
C LEU A 67 10.96 -3.71 -1.10
N ASP A 68 11.76 -3.29 -2.08
CA ASP A 68 12.34 -4.17 -3.12
C ASP A 68 11.29 -5.10 -3.76
N LEU A 69 10.07 -4.61 -3.95
CA LEU A 69 8.98 -5.34 -4.59
C LEU A 69 8.80 -4.85 -6.04
N PRO A 70 8.71 -5.76 -7.03
CA PRO A 70 8.46 -5.35 -8.40
C PRO A 70 7.04 -4.78 -8.56
N ALA A 71 6.84 -3.86 -9.50
CA ALA A 71 5.52 -3.29 -9.80
C ALA A 71 4.49 -4.37 -10.23
N ALA A 72 4.95 -5.45 -10.88
CA ALA A 72 4.15 -6.64 -11.21
C ALA A 72 3.53 -7.34 -9.97
N THR A 73 3.93 -6.96 -8.75
CA THR A 73 3.25 -7.39 -7.52
C THR A 73 1.78 -6.97 -7.51
N LEU A 74 1.41 -5.87 -8.18
CA LEU A 74 0.03 -5.38 -8.23
C LEU A 74 -0.92 -6.32 -8.96
N ASP A 75 -0.44 -7.09 -9.95
CA ASP A 75 -1.26 -8.06 -10.70
C ASP A 75 -1.92 -9.06 -9.74
N ARG A 76 -1.15 -9.55 -8.76
CA ARG A 76 -1.61 -10.51 -7.73
C ARG A 76 -2.60 -9.92 -6.72
N ILE A 77 -2.74 -8.59 -6.70
CA ILE A 77 -3.52 -7.85 -5.70
C ILE A 77 -4.83 -7.33 -6.32
N ILE A 78 -4.84 -7.05 -7.62
CA ILE A 78 -5.96 -6.42 -8.34
C ILE A 78 -6.80 -7.44 -9.13
N ASP A 79 -6.28 -8.65 -9.38
CA ASP A 79 -7.05 -9.82 -9.82
C ASP A 79 -8.00 -10.33 -8.72
#